data_AF-A0A087T7R9-F1
#
_entry.id   AF-A0A087T7R9-F1
#
_cell.length_a   1.000
_cell.length_b   1.000
_cell.length_c   1.000
_cell.angle_alpha   90.00
_cell.angle_beta   90.00
_cell.angle_gamma   90.00
#
_symmetry.space_group_name_H-M   'P 1'
#
loop_
_entity.id
_entity.type
_entity.pdbx_description
1 polymer ?
#
loop_
_entity_poly.entity_id
_entity_poly.type
_entity_poly.pdbx_seq_one_letter_code
_entity_poly.pdbx_strand_id
1 'polypeptide(L)' 'MSSVLRYFAFLVYVTGHFNDLNCCLLGKYLLVHNLYYFVKTFKTKLILWESQLLNKNSTHFPKLMECVKELYNMEFK' A
#
# COMPACT_ATOMS: atom_id res chain seq x y z
N MET A 1 1.34 21.42 -6.94
CA MET A 1 2.01 20.73 -5.80
C MET A 1 1.38 19.37 -5.43
N SER A 2 0.41 18.83 -6.20
CA SER A 2 -0.38 17.66 -5.76
C SER A 2 0.15 16.26 -6.11
N SER A 3 1.17 16.10 -6.98
CA SER A 3 1.69 14.78 -7.37
C SER A 3 2.63 14.16 -6.33
N VAL A 4 3.53 14.94 -5.76
CA VAL A 4 4.57 14.47 -4.83
C VAL A 4 3.97 13.88 -3.55
N LEU A 5 2.94 14.54 -2.98
CA LEU A 5 2.25 14.05 -1.78
C LEU A 5 1.52 12.72 -2.02
N ARG A 6 0.97 12.50 -3.22
CA ARG A 6 0.33 11.21 -3.57
C ARG A 6 1.35 10.07 -3.66
N TYR A 7 2.50 10.32 -4.29
CA TYR A 7 3.58 9.33 -4.35
C TYR A 7 4.16 9.03 -2.97
N PHE A 8 4.33 10.05 -2.12
CA PHE A 8 4.80 9.88 -0.75
C PHE A 8 3.80 9.06 0.10
N ALA A 9 2.50 9.40 0.05
CA ALA A 9 1.47 8.64 0.76
C ALA A 9 1.41 7.17 0.29
N PHE A 10 1.56 6.92 -1.01
CA PHE A 10 1.66 5.55 -1.55
C PHE A 10 2.91 4.82 -1.04
N LEU A 11 4.07 5.47 -1.05
CA LEU A 11 5.32 4.91 -0.52
C LEU A 11 5.21 4.57 0.96
N VAL A 12 4.64 5.45 1.78
CA VAL A 12 4.39 5.22 3.22
C VAL A 12 3.45 4.02 3.42
N TYR A 13 2.39 3.91 2.63
CA TYR A 13 1.47 2.77 2.69
C TYR A 13 2.16 1.45 2.32
N VAL A 14 2.93 1.42 1.23
CA VAL A 14 3.68 0.25 0.77
C VAL A 14 4.73 -0.17 1.80
N THR A 15 5.48 0.79 2.37
CA THR A 15 6.48 0.52 3.41
C THR A 15 5.86 -0.01 4.70
N GLY A 16 4.64 0.41 5.06
CA GLY A 16 3.86 -0.19 6.14
C GLY A 16 3.62 -1.69 5.92
N HIS A 17 3.14 -2.08 4.73
CA HIS A 17 2.93 -3.50 4.41
C HIS A 17 4.23 -4.29 4.32
N PHE A 18 5.36 -3.67 3.94
CA PHE A 18 6.68 -4.30 4.02
C PHE A 18 7.12 -4.56 5.46
N ASN A 19 6.85 -3.65 6.39
CA ASN A 19 7.11 -3.86 7.81
C ASN A 19 6.26 -5.00 8.36
N ASP A 20 4.97 -5.07 8.01
CA ASP A 20 4.09 -6.17 8.41
C ASP A 20 4.58 -7.51 7.86
N LEU A 21 4.96 -7.55 6.58
CA LEU A 21 5.57 -8.74 5.98
C LEU A 21 6.86 -9.13 6.70
N ASN A 22 7.72 -8.17 7.02
CA ASN A 22 8.98 -8.42 7.74
C ASN A 22 8.71 -8.98 9.15
N CYS A 23 7.75 -8.43 9.88
CA CYS A 23 7.31 -8.96 11.18
C CYS A 23 6.77 -10.38 11.06
N CYS A 24 5.96 -10.67 10.03
CA CYS A 24 5.52 -12.03 9.73
C CYS A 24 6.73 -12.92 9.48
N LEU A 25 7.64 -12.57 8.57
CA LEU A 25 8.80 -13.41 8.22
C LEU A 25 9.79 -13.63 9.38
N LEU A 26 9.92 -12.66 10.29
CA LEU A 26 10.76 -12.75 11.50
C LEU A 26 10.09 -13.45 12.67
N GLY A 27 8.79 -13.73 12.58
CA GLY A 27 8.03 -14.44 13.61
C GLY A 27 8.64 -15.81 13.89
N LYS A 28 9.05 -16.04 15.15
CA LYS A 28 9.50 -17.37 15.60
C LYS A 28 8.34 -18.36 15.41
N TYR A 29 8.63 -19.56 14.89
CA TYR A 29 7.71 -20.69 14.68
C TYR A 29 6.88 -20.73 13.38
N LEU A 30 7.31 -20.08 12.30
CA LEU A 30 6.64 -20.24 11.00
C LEU A 30 7.19 -21.39 10.17
N LEU A 31 6.29 -22.26 9.70
CA LEU A 31 6.60 -23.28 8.69
C LEU A 31 6.91 -22.61 7.35
N VAL A 32 7.74 -23.26 6.51
CA VAL A 32 8.09 -22.78 5.16
C VAL A 32 6.86 -22.46 4.31
N HIS A 33 5.78 -23.24 4.46
CA HIS A 33 4.51 -22.99 3.77
C HIS A 33 3.87 -21.65 4.17
N ASN A 34 3.97 -21.23 5.43
CA ASN A 34 3.46 -19.94 5.91
C ASN A 34 4.28 -18.79 5.29
N LEU A 35 5.61 -18.92 5.28
CA LEU A 35 6.50 -17.94 4.67
C LEU A 35 6.18 -17.75 3.18
N TYR A 36 6.04 -18.87 2.45
CA TYR A 36 5.64 -18.85 1.04
C TYR A 36 4.28 -18.18 0.84
N TYR A 37 3.30 -18.49 1.69
CA TYR A 37 1.98 -17.88 1.64
C TYR A 37 2.02 -16.36 1.85
N PHE A 38 2.79 -15.87 2.82
CA PHE A 38 2.94 -14.43 3.06
C PHE A 38 3.58 -13.70 1.88
N VAL A 39 4.68 -14.24 1.34
CA VAL A 39 5.35 -13.66 0.16
C VAL A 39 4.43 -13.68 -1.06
N LYS A 40 3.74 -14.80 -1.32
CA LYS A 40 2.80 -14.94 -2.44
C LYS A 40 1.65 -13.93 -2.33
N THR A 41 1.04 -13.83 -1.14
CA THR A 41 -0.08 -12.91 -0.89
C THR A 41 0.36 -11.46 -1.05
N PHE A 42 1.53 -11.10 -0.53
CA PHE A 42 2.09 -9.76 -0.68
C PHE A 42 2.36 -9.42 -2.16
N LYS A 43 2.97 -10.33 -2.92
CA LYS A 43 3.17 -10.17 -4.37
C LYS A 43 1.85 -9.95 -5.11
N THR A 44 0.82 -10.73 -4.81
CA THR A 44 -0.51 -10.57 -5.43
C THR A 44 -1.11 -9.20 -5.13
N LYS A 45 -0.96 -8.69 -3.89
CA LYS A 45 -1.40 -7.34 -3.53
C LYS A 45 -0.65 -6.26 -4.34
N LEU A 46 0.67 -6.39 -4.52
CA LEU A 46 1.46 -5.44 -5.32
C LEU A 46 0.99 -5.38 -6.78
N ILE A 47 0.77 -6.54 -7.42
CA ILE A 47 0.28 -6.61 -8.81
C ILE A 47 -1.11 -5.96 -8.93
N LEU A 48 -2.00 -6.24 -7.98
CA LEU A 48 -3.32 -5.62 -7.94
C LEU A 48 -3.21 -4.10 -7.81
N TRP A 49 -2.31 -3.62 -6.94
CA TRP A 49 -2.10 -2.20 -6.73
C TRP A 49 -1.54 -1.48 -7.95
N GLU A 50 -0.55 -2.08 -8.62
CA GLU A 50 0.00 -1.56 -9.88
C GLU A 50 -1.12 -1.39 -10.92
N SER A 51 -1.94 -2.41 -11.12
CA SER A 51 -3.09 -2.36 -12.02
C SER A 51 -4.10 -1.26 -11.65
N GLN A 52 -4.40 -1.12 -10.36
CA GLN A 52 -5.34 -0.10 -9.88
C GLN A 52 -4.80 1.33 -10.01
N LEU A 53 -3.51 1.53 -9.78
CA LEU A 53 -2.86 2.84 -9.95
C LEU A 53 -2.82 3.26 -11.42
N LEU A 54 -2.50 2.34 -12.33
CA LEU A 54 -2.55 2.61 -13.78
C LEU A 54 -3.94 3.04 -14.23
N ASN A 55 -4.98 2.46 -13.63
CA ASN A 55 -6.38 2.78 -13.89
C ASN A 55 -6.91 3.97 -13.07
N LYS A 56 -6.05 4.69 -12.31
CA LYS A 56 -6.44 5.79 -11.40
C LYS A 56 -7.55 5.42 -10.41
N ASN A 57 -7.66 4.14 -10.07
CA ASN A 57 -8.69 3.61 -9.19
C ASN A 57 -8.16 3.51 -7.75
N SER A 58 -8.56 4.46 -6.90
CA SER A 58 -8.16 4.52 -5.50
C SER A 58 -9.14 3.84 -4.53
N THR A 59 -10.15 3.13 -5.03
CA THR A 59 -11.28 2.61 -4.22
C THR A 59 -10.85 1.62 -3.14
N HIS A 60 -9.72 0.93 -3.33
CA HIS A 60 -9.16 -0.02 -2.37
C HIS A 60 -8.02 0.56 -1.52
N PHE A 61 -7.79 1.87 -1.60
CA PHE A 61 -6.76 2.57 -0.85
C PHE A 61 -7.40 3.65 0.03
N PRO A 62 -8.00 3.29 1.19
CA PRO A 62 -8.68 4.25 2.06
C PRO A 62 -7.77 5.42 2.44
N LYS A 63 -6.49 5.14 2.73
CA LYS A 63 -5.49 6.14 3.09
C LYS A 63 -5.13 7.07 1.93
N LEU A 64 -4.99 6.52 0.71
CA LEU A 64 -4.76 7.34 -0.50
C LEU A 64 -5.99 8.19 -0.81
N MET A 65 -7.19 7.63 -0.66
CA MET A 65 -8.45 8.36 -0.85
C MET A 65 -8.60 9.50 0.17
N GLU A 66 -8.25 9.26 1.43
CA GLU A 66 -8.19 10.27 2.50
C GLU A 66 -7.20 11.40 2.14
N CYS A 67 -5.96 11.07 1.78
CA CYS A 67 -4.99 12.08 1.34
C CYS A 67 -5.43 12.86 0.10
N VAL A 68 -6.07 12.22 -0.87
CA VAL A 68 -6.61 12.90 -2.06
C VAL A 68 -7.75 13.85 -1.69
N LYS A 69 -8.63 13.48 -0.76
CA LYS A 69 -9.71 14.36 -0.26
C LYS A 69 -9.15 15.57 0.50
N GLU A 70 -8.16 15.37 1.35
CA GLU A 70 -7.49 16.47 2.08
C GLU A 70 -6.83 17.47 1.14
N LEU A 71 -6.17 16.98 0.07
CA LEU A 71 -5.58 17.84 -0.96
C LEU A 71 -6.62 18.67 -1.72
N TYR A 72 -7.78 18.10 -2.08
CA TYR A 72 -8.86 18.84 -2.71
C TYR A 72 -9.46 19.91 -1.79
N ASN A 73 -9.62 19.62 -0.50
CA ASN A 73 -10.17 20.58 0.46
C ASN A 73 -9.23 21.76 0.75
N MET A 74 -7.92 21.60 0.53
CA MET A 74 -6.93 22.68 0.66
C MET A 74 -6.84 23.58 -0.59
N GLU A 75 -7.24 23.11 -1.78
CA GLU A 75 -7.21 23.91 -3.01
C GLU A 75 -8.42 24.86 -3.15
N PHE A 76 -9.46 24.72 -2.31
CA PHE A 76 -10.68 25.55 -2.32
C PHE A 76 -10.87 26.40 -1.04
N LYS A 77 -9.80 26.64 -0.28
CA LYS A 77 -9.77 27.56 0.86
C LYS A 77 -8.76 28.68 0.58
#